data_AF-A0A937WZ44-F1
#
_entry.id   AF-A0A937WZ44-F1
#
_cell.length_a   1.000
_cell.length_b   1.000
_cell.length_c   1.000
_cell.angle_alpha   90.00
_cell.angle_beta   90.00
_cell.angle_gamma   90.00
#
_symmetry.space_group_name_H-M   'P 1'
#
loop_
_entity.id
_entity.type
_entity.pdbx_description
1 polymer ?
#
loop_
_entity_poly.entity_id
_entity_poly.type
_entity_poly.pdbx_seq_one_letter_code
_entity_poly.pdbx_strand_id
1 'polypeptide(L)'
;MMTDTDRIDKAARFLREKGIARADVGVVLGTGFGGFVRQLEKTAQISFDDIPHFAPATVEGHAGCMISARWDGADLLVMQGRLHRYEGYDTETIAFPLQVMHTLGVSVLVLTCAAGGLNPQFEVGDLMIVEDHLTGT
;
A
#
# COMPACT_ATOMS: atom_id res chain seq x y z
N MET A 1 19.90 -3.93 20.09
CA MET A 1 19.09 -4.25 18.89
C MET A 1 18.08 -3.14 18.71
N MET A 2 17.82 -2.73 17.47
CA MET A 2 16.79 -1.73 17.15
C MET A 2 15.41 -2.41 17.23
N THR A 3 14.42 -1.77 17.87
CA THR A 3 13.07 -2.32 18.00
C THR A 3 12.26 -2.12 16.70
N ASP A 4 11.13 -2.83 16.53
CA ASP A 4 10.27 -2.61 15.38
C ASP A 4 9.67 -1.21 15.35
N THR A 5 9.35 -0.65 16.52
CA THR A 5 8.92 0.75 16.66
C THR A 5 9.99 1.71 16.12
N ASP A 6 11.27 1.49 16.46
CA ASP A 6 12.37 2.32 15.96
C ASP A 6 12.50 2.27 14.42
N ARG A 7 12.28 1.08 13.82
CA ARG A 7 12.28 0.89 12.36
C ARG A 7 11.14 1.67 11.71
N ILE A 8 9.93 1.54 12.26
CA ILE A 8 8.73 2.22 11.78
C ILE A 8 8.91 3.73 11.86
N ASP A 9 9.35 4.25 13.00
CA ASP A 9 9.55 5.68 13.23
C ASP A 9 10.61 6.27 12.30
N LYS A 10 11.68 5.52 12.03
CA LYS A 10 12.73 5.93 11.09
C LYS A 10 12.19 6.02 9.66
N ALA A 11 11.42 5.03 9.20
CA ALA A 11 10.80 5.06 7.88
C ALA A 11 9.77 6.19 7.76
N ALA A 12 8.90 6.37 8.77
CA ALA A 12 7.90 7.43 8.79
C ALA A 12 8.54 8.83 8.80
N ARG A 13 9.61 9.03 9.57
CA ARG A 13 10.37 10.28 9.58
C ARG A 13 10.99 10.58 8.22
N PHE A 14 11.66 9.59 7.62
CA PHE A 14 12.21 9.73 6.28
C PHE A 14 11.14 10.15 5.27
N LEU A 15 9.97 9.51 5.28
CA LEU A 15 8.88 9.84 4.38
C LEU A 15 8.35 11.27 4.58
N ARG A 16 8.20 11.73 5.83
CA ARG A 16 7.81 13.12 6.14
C ARG A 16 8.83 14.12 5.58
N GLU A 17 10.12 13.85 5.77
CA GLU A 17 11.20 14.70 5.23
C GLU A 17 11.22 14.72 3.69
N LYS A 18 10.74 13.65 3.05
CA LYS A 18 10.57 13.57 1.59
C LYS A 18 9.24 14.12 1.07
N GLY A 19 8.44 14.75 1.93
CA GLY A 19 7.21 15.43 1.53
C GLY A 19 5.96 14.57 1.55
N ILE A 20 5.99 13.38 2.16
CA ILE A 20 4.75 12.66 2.48
C ILE A 20 4.01 13.42 3.59
N ALA A 21 2.85 13.97 3.23
CA ALA A 21 1.97 14.66 4.16
C ALA A 21 1.20 13.65 5.03
N ARG A 22 0.63 14.15 6.13
CA ARG A 22 -0.36 13.41 6.91
C ARG A 22 -1.58 13.15 6.02
N ALA A 23 -2.05 11.90 6.02
CA ALA A 23 -3.26 11.49 5.30
C ALA A 23 -4.12 10.65 6.24
N ASP A 24 -5.44 10.82 6.18
CA ASP A 24 -6.36 10.01 7.00
C ASP A 24 -6.68 8.67 6.31
N VAL A 25 -6.58 8.62 4.98
CA VAL A 25 -6.89 7.45 4.15
C VAL A 25 -5.62 6.91 3.47
N GLY A 26 -5.38 5.61 3.66
CA GLY A 26 -4.40 4.83 2.96
C GLY A 26 -5.03 4.00 1.86
N VAL A 27 -4.38 3.88 0.70
CA VAL A 27 -4.85 3.04 -0.40
C VAL A 27 -3.73 2.11 -0.87
N VAL A 28 -3.98 0.80 -0.88
CA VAL A 28 -3.02 -0.18 -1.41
C VAL A 28 -3.52 -0.69 -2.74
N LEU A 29 -2.79 -0.36 -3.81
CA LEU A 29 -3.12 -0.75 -5.17
C LEU A 29 -2.54 -2.13 -5.48
N GLY A 30 -3.43 -3.10 -5.68
CA GLY A 30 -3.09 -4.42 -6.21
C GLY A 30 -3.01 -4.43 -7.73
N THR A 31 -2.77 -5.61 -8.28
CA THR A 31 -2.74 -5.87 -9.72
C THR A 31 -4.00 -5.33 -10.41
N GLY A 32 -3.83 -4.67 -11.56
CA GLY A 32 -4.92 -4.07 -12.34
C GLY A 32 -5.31 -2.64 -11.92
N PHE A 33 -5.02 -2.21 -10.69
CA PHE A 33 -5.39 -0.88 -10.19
C PHE A 33 -4.26 0.17 -10.25
N GLY A 34 -3.06 -0.22 -10.69
CA GLY A 34 -1.91 0.68 -10.77
C GLY A 34 -2.12 1.93 -11.61
N GLY A 35 -3.05 1.92 -12.57
CA GLY A 35 -3.41 3.08 -13.39
C GLY A 35 -4.14 4.19 -12.63
N PHE A 36 -4.73 3.90 -11.47
CA PHE A 36 -5.49 4.85 -10.65
C PHE A 36 -4.66 6.09 -10.28
N VAL A 37 -3.35 5.92 -10.08
CA VAL A 37 -2.44 7.02 -9.72
C VAL A 37 -2.38 8.15 -10.76
N ARG A 38 -2.84 7.92 -12.00
CA ARG A 38 -2.90 8.94 -13.06
C ARG A 38 -4.01 9.96 -12.84
N GLN A 39 -5.00 9.63 -12.02
CA GLN A 39 -6.14 10.51 -11.70
C GLN A 39 -5.88 11.37 -10.47
N LEU A 40 -4.79 11.11 -9.75
CA LEU A 40 -4.47 11.76 -8.49
C LEU A 40 -3.62 13.01 -8.70
N GLU A 41 -3.88 14.06 -7.92
CA GLU A 41 -2.96 15.18 -7.78
C GLU A 41 -1.80 14.76 -6.85
N LYS A 42 -0.69 14.32 -7.43
CA LYS A 42 0.47 13.82 -6.67
C LYS A 42 1.28 14.98 -6.08
N THR A 43 1.54 14.92 -4.79
CA THR A 43 2.37 15.89 -4.07
C THR A 43 3.77 15.36 -3.79
N ALA A 44 3.91 14.04 -3.63
CA ALA A 44 5.20 13.36 -3.49
C ALA A 44 5.10 11.89 -3.94
N GLN A 45 6.21 11.33 -4.43
CA GLN A 45 6.34 9.93 -4.81
C GLN A 45 7.75 9.42 -4.46
N ILE A 46 7.84 8.36 -3.65
CA ILE A 46 9.09 7.79 -3.15
C ILE A 46 9.13 6.28 -3.48
N SER A 47 10.23 5.77 -4.05
CA SER A 47 10.40 4.34 -4.30
C SER A 47 10.53 3.57 -2.97
N PHE A 48 10.01 2.35 -2.91
CA PHE A 48 10.24 1.45 -1.77
C PHE A 48 11.72 1.20 -1.53
N ASP A 49 12.55 1.17 -2.59
CA ASP A 49 14.00 0.99 -2.49
C ASP A 49 14.70 2.11 -1.71
N ASP A 50 14.13 3.31 -1.71
CA ASP A 50 14.70 4.47 -1.03
C ASP A 50 14.25 4.57 0.43
N ILE A 51 13.18 3.86 0.81
CA ILE A 51 12.59 3.97 2.14
C ILE A 51 13.32 3.01 3.10
N PRO A 52 13.87 3.51 4.21
CA PRO A 52 14.53 2.65 5.19
C PRO A 52 13.63 1.48 5.63
N HIS A 53 14.19 0.27 5.60
CA HIS A 53 13.54 -0.97 6.06
C HIS A 53 12.39 -1.49 5.20
N PHE A 54 12.08 -0.84 4.07
CA PHE A 54 11.14 -1.40 3.10
C PHE A 54 11.83 -2.50 2.28
N ALA A 55 11.05 -3.53 1.94
CA ALA A 55 11.46 -4.49 0.94
C ALA A 55 11.03 -4.01 -0.47
N PRO A 56 11.80 -4.33 -1.52
CA PRO A 56 11.46 -3.96 -2.89
C PRO A 56 10.21 -4.72 -3.36
N ALA A 57 9.41 -4.11 -4.23
CA ALA A 57 8.36 -4.82 -4.95
C ALA A 57 8.96 -5.51 -6.18
N THR A 58 8.78 -6.83 -6.31
CA THR A 58 9.43 -7.61 -7.39
C THR A 58 8.46 -8.08 -8.48
N VAL A 59 7.15 -7.94 -8.24
CA VAL A 59 6.09 -8.37 -9.15
C VAL A 59 5.91 -7.40 -10.33
N GLU A 60 5.78 -7.95 -11.53
CA GLU A 60 5.50 -7.17 -12.73
C GLU A 60 4.19 -6.35 -12.58
N GLY A 61 4.26 -5.07 -12.95
CA GLY A 61 3.14 -4.13 -12.79
C GLY A 61 3.00 -3.51 -11.40
N HIS A 62 3.81 -3.91 -10.41
CA HIS A 62 3.93 -3.23 -9.13
C HIS A 62 5.05 -2.20 -9.21
N ALA A 63 4.70 -0.92 -9.29
CA ALA A 63 5.69 0.16 -9.43
C ALA A 63 6.59 0.32 -8.19
N GLY A 64 6.11 -0.15 -7.03
CA GLY A 64 6.90 -0.19 -5.79
C GLY A 64 7.14 1.21 -5.23
N CYS A 65 6.10 2.05 -5.13
CA CYS A 65 6.26 3.39 -4.60
C CYS A 65 5.16 3.80 -3.63
N MET A 66 5.52 4.67 -2.69
CA MET A 66 4.64 5.39 -1.78
C MET A 66 4.35 6.77 -2.37
N ILE A 67 3.08 7.11 -2.51
CA ILE A 67 2.62 8.35 -3.15
C ILE A 67 1.75 9.12 -2.16
N SER A 68 2.14 10.37 -1.86
CA SER A 68 1.23 11.33 -1.24
C SER A 68 0.46 12.02 -2.36
N ALA A 69 -0.86 12.05 -2.26
CA ALA A 69 -1.70 12.64 -3.28
C ALA A 69 -3.01 13.20 -2.72
N ARG A 70 -3.69 14.00 -3.52
CA ARG A 70 -5.03 14.51 -3.23
C ARG A 70 -6.04 14.01 -4.26
N TRP A 71 -7.25 13.69 -3.79
CA TRP A 71 -8.36 13.29 -4.64
C TRP A 71 -9.69 13.75 -4.03
N ASP A 72 -10.50 14.47 -4.80
CA ASP A 72 -11.79 15.04 -4.37
C ASP A 72 -11.75 15.75 -3.00
N GLY A 73 -10.66 16.48 -2.76
CA GLY A 73 -10.45 17.24 -1.53
C GLY A 73 -9.86 16.46 -0.37
N ALA A 74 -9.71 15.14 -0.47
CA ALA A 74 -9.11 14.27 0.55
C ALA A 74 -7.62 14.03 0.31
N ASP A 75 -6.83 14.02 1.39
CA ASP A 75 -5.42 13.62 1.38
C ASP A 75 -5.29 12.11 1.48
N LEU A 76 -4.55 11.53 0.55
CA LEU A 76 -4.34 10.10 0.41
C LEU A 76 -2.86 9.74 0.54
N LEU A 77 -2.61 8.59 1.16
CA LEU A 77 -1.32 7.90 1.10
C LEU A 77 -1.48 6.59 0.32
N VAL A 78 -0.90 6.52 -0.87
CA VAL A 78 -1.14 5.45 -1.82
C VAL A 78 0.12 4.59 -1.99
N MET A 79 0.00 3.29 -1.80
CA MET A 79 0.99 2.31 -2.22
C MET A 79 0.67 1.84 -3.64
N GLN A 80 1.51 2.20 -4.62
CA GLN A 80 1.38 1.70 -6.00
C GLN A 80 2.11 0.37 -6.15
N GLY A 81 1.41 -0.70 -5.78
CA GLY A 81 1.98 -2.02 -5.61
C GLY A 81 2.10 -2.40 -4.15
N ARG A 82 2.30 -3.70 -3.92
CA ARG A 82 2.42 -4.35 -2.61
C ARG A 82 3.31 -5.59 -2.72
N LEU A 83 3.67 -6.12 -1.55
CA LEU A 83 4.46 -7.34 -1.40
C LEU A 83 3.54 -8.55 -1.19
N HIS A 84 4.02 -9.73 -1.56
CA HIS A 84 3.29 -10.98 -1.42
C HIS A 84 4.14 -12.08 -0.79
N ARG A 85 3.48 -13.02 -0.13
CA ARG A 85 4.14 -14.19 0.49
C ARG A 85 4.89 -15.05 -0.53
N TYR A 86 4.38 -15.18 -1.76
CA TYR A 86 5.03 -15.96 -2.81
C TYR A 86 6.34 -15.35 -3.32
N GLU A 87 6.62 -14.08 -3.02
CA GLU A 87 7.92 -13.44 -3.28
C GLU A 87 8.99 -13.86 -2.24
N GLY A 88 8.60 -14.62 -1.20
CA GLY A 88 9.47 -15.09 -0.13
C GLY A 88 9.48 -14.21 1.13
N TYR A 89 8.65 -13.17 1.17
CA TYR A 89 8.54 -12.28 2.33
C TYR A 89 7.66 -12.88 3.44
N ASP A 90 8.09 -12.68 4.68
CA ASP A 90 7.28 -12.97 5.86
C ASP A 90 6.14 -11.95 6.05
N THR A 91 5.18 -12.30 6.91
CA THR A 91 4.00 -11.45 7.17
C THR A 91 4.39 -10.09 7.76
N GLU A 92 5.43 -10.04 8.60
CA GLU A 92 5.90 -8.79 9.21
C GLU A 92 6.44 -7.84 8.16
N THR A 93 7.26 -8.32 7.22
CA THR A 93 7.79 -7.55 6.10
C THR A 93 6.68 -7.04 5.19
N ILE A 94 5.67 -7.87 4.91
CA ILE A 94 4.51 -7.48 4.09
C ILE A 94 3.65 -6.43 4.80
N ALA A 95 3.47 -6.53 6.12
CA ALA A 95 2.65 -5.62 6.91
C ALA A 95 3.38 -4.32 7.30
N PHE A 96 4.72 -4.30 7.26
CA PHE A 96 5.53 -3.16 7.69
C PHE A 96 5.12 -1.81 7.05
N PRO A 97 4.88 -1.71 5.73
CA PRO A 97 4.41 -0.46 5.13
C PRO A 97 3.10 0.05 5.74
N LEU A 98 2.20 -0.85 6.13
CA LEU A 98 0.90 -0.47 6.71
C LEU A 98 1.05 0.14 8.10
N GLN A 99 1.99 -0.37 8.90
CA GLN A 99 2.33 0.20 10.20
C GLN A 99 2.95 1.59 10.05
N VAL A 100 3.80 1.77 9.03
CA VAL A 100 4.37 3.09 8.70
C VAL A 100 3.29 4.07 8.26
N MET A 101 2.33 3.64 7.43
CA MET A 101 1.16 4.45 7.06
C MET A 101 0.36 4.87 8.29
N HIS A 102 0.13 3.96 9.23
CA HIS A 102 -0.55 4.26 10.49
C HIS A 102 0.20 5.35 11.29
N THR A 103 1.52 5.23 11.45
CA THR A 103 2.35 6.27 12.09
C THR A 103 2.32 7.60 11.34
N LEU A 104 2.10 7.60 10.03
CA LEU A 104 1.91 8.80 9.21
C LEU A 104 0.51 9.43 9.32
N GLY A 105 -0.40 8.81 10.09
CA GLY A 105 -1.73 9.34 10.40
C GLY A 105 -2.89 8.62 9.73
N VAL A 106 -2.61 7.57 8.95
CA VAL A 106 -3.67 6.79 8.30
C VAL A 106 -4.50 6.05 9.35
N SER A 107 -5.82 6.24 9.26
CA SER A 107 -6.81 5.60 10.12
C SER A 107 -7.79 4.71 9.35
N VAL A 108 -7.93 4.94 8.04
CA VAL A 108 -8.75 4.14 7.13
C VAL A 108 -7.84 3.54 6.05
N LEU A 109 -7.93 2.23 5.83
CA LEU A 109 -7.15 1.54 4.80
C LEU A 109 -8.09 0.94 3.75
N VAL A 110 -7.89 1.31 2.49
CA VAL A 110 -8.57 0.72 1.33
C VAL A 110 -7.61 -0.26 0.66
N LEU A 111 -7.97 -1.54 0.64
CA LEU A 111 -7.20 -2.59 0.00
C LEU A 111 -7.85 -2.98 -1.32
N THR A 112 -7.05 -3.07 -2.38
CA THR A 112 -7.50 -3.58 -3.68
C THR A 112 -6.71 -4.82 -4.07
N CYS A 113 -7.34 -5.73 -4.81
CA CYS A 113 -6.67 -6.91 -5.37
C CYS A 113 -7.38 -7.33 -6.66
N ALA A 114 -6.66 -8.11 -7.48
CA ALA A 114 -7.28 -8.99 -8.44
C ALA A 114 -7.56 -10.34 -7.75
N ALA A 115 -8.72 -10.92 -8.03
CA ALA A 115 -9.13 -12.22 -7.49
C ALA A 115 -9.80 -13.06 -8.59
N GLY A 116 -9.67 -14.38 -8.47
CA GLY A 116 -10.47 -15.31 -9.26
C GLY A 116 -11.86 -15.47 -8.63
N GLY A 117 -12.92 -15.24 -9.40
CA GLY A 117 -14.29 -15.45 -8.95
C GLY A 117 -14.63 -16.93 -8.85
N LEU A 118 -14.96 -17.41 -7.65
CA LEU A 118 -15.46 -18.77 -7.42
C LEU A 118 -16.99 -18.85 -7.41
N ASN A 119 -17.67 -17.71 -7.16
CA ASN A 119 -19.11 -17.62 -7.30
C ASN A 119 -19.47 -17.67 -8.80
N PRO A 120 -20.26 -18.65 -9.28
CA PRO A 120 -20.64 -18.75 -10.69
C PRO A 120 -21.40 -17.55 -11.25
N GLN A 121 -21.91 -16.67 -10.39
CA GLN A 121 -22.59 -15.44 -10.78
C GLN A 121 -21.62 -14.28 -11.08
N PHE A 122 -20.34 -14.41 -10.73
CA PHE A 122 -19.35 -13.37 -11.01
C PHE A 122 -18.84 -13.48 -12.44
N GLU A 123 -18.73 -12.34 -13.10
CA GLU A 123 -18.15 -12.19 -14.42
C GLU A 123 -16.79 -11.49 -14.37
N VAL A 124 -15.99 -11.67 -15.43
CA VAL A 124 -14.71 -10.97 -15.56
C VAL A 124 -14.96 -9.48 -15.64
N GLY A 125 -14.37 -8.72 -14.71
CA GLY A 125 -14.50 -7.27 -14.63
C GLY A 125 -15.43 -6.79 -13.52
N ASP A 126 -16.15 -7.70 -12.86
CA ASP A 126 -16.97 -7.35 -11.71
C ASP A 126 -16.15 -6.78 -10.55
N LEU A 127 -16.74 -5.80 -9.88
CA LEU A 127 -16.23 -5.28 -8.60
C LEU A 127 -16.95 -6.00 -7.46
N MET A 128 -16.18 -6.63 -6.59
CA MET A 128 -16.67 -7.30 -5.40
C MET A 128 -16.20 -6.54 -4.15
N ILE A 129 -17.13 -6.15 -3.29
CA ILE A 129 -16.81 -5.66 -1.95
C ILE A 129 -16.47 -6.86 -1.07
N VAL A 130 -15.33 -6.79 -0.38
CA VAL A 130 -14.93 -7.82 0.58
C VAL A 130 -15.71 -7.59 1.88
N GLU A 131 -16.70 -8.42 2.13
CA GLU A 131 -17.47 -8.40 3.38
C GLU A 131 -16.77 -9.19 4.50
N ASP A 132 -16.05 -10.25 4.13
CA ASP A 132 -15.27 -11.08 5.04
C ASP A 132 -14.12 -11.77 4.29
N HIS A 133 -13.18 -12.38 5.02
CA HIS A 133 -12.08 -13.15 4.45
C HIS A 133 -11.75 -14.39 5.28
N LEU A 134 -11.37 -15.46 4.59
CA LEU A 134 -10.78 -16.64 5.21
C LEU A 134 -9.26 -16.55 5.09
N THR A 135 -8.57 -16.57 6.22
CA THR A 135 -7.10 -16.63 6.25
C THR A 135 -6.66 -18.09 6.25
N GLY A 136 -5.94 -18.50 5.19
CA GLY A 136 -5.29 -19.80 5.14
C GLY A 136 -4.13 -19.90 6.15
N THR A 137 -3.94 -21.10 6.70
CA THR A 137 -2.79 -21.46 7.56
C THR A 137 -1.52 -21.61 6.76
#